data_AF-E3S0W8-F1
#
_entry.id   AF-E3S0W8-F1
#
_cell.length_a   1.000
_cell.length_b   1.000
_cell.length_c   1.000
_cell.angle_alpha   90.00
_cell.angle_beta   90.00
_cell.angle_gamma   90.00
#
_symmetry.space_group_name_H-M   'P 1'
#
loop_
_entity.id
_entity.type
_entity.pdbx_description
1 polymer ?
#
loop_
_entity_poly.entity_id
_entity_poly.type
_entity_poly.pdbx_seq_one_letter_code
_entity_poly.pdbx_strand_id
1 'polypeptide(L)'
;MAATVAKRDSMDATMANLETKLKSAEISQTPSKRPLGLTDLPPSVRNNIYRYCLDTEVVNVGLPNVSYTHTITDSVLKFSASRPPFPVATSLFYVNKAVGKEALQFFYSKNLWVRLDVYSADARHVKTMLQDSGLLFSTATPEAAEKCTQHALEVVLVEKNSAMKRASVLFPAQYLPRLINFLDQASRAAGNWAPMHKLFLDVVNTYGFPISRLQGDLLELFRLLSNFGGVEVNSKNVLPRYAEGLQTNMTSPTFTVDGYLASVTELADQADAAREREKYDLANEYAQATIIALTYGYLTHAETLHSQPEEFSKTIQRLRWRTELGLGISLSIPLRSLTSNKDWLRTSNPTPEVKKAARDLLLAESSVSKALSVVTDSPSPASNPWYHSLPVELIPTNKPTYFTDRERAQTWYALGTVHTALGEFIFACGDMERALELWGKESGIDEEGGLRGKIEEAFEKARQGIDGDAQSMWVGDVRPGSGLKRAAKLARGL
;
A
#
# COMPACT_ATOMS: atom_id res chain seq x y z
N MET A 1 -63.16 0.34 57.73
CA MET A 1 -61.84 0.08 58.36
C MET A 1 -61.27 -1.19 57.75
N ALA A 2 -59.95 -1.24 57.61
CA ALA A 2 -59.11 -2.26 56.96
C ALA A 2 -59.00 -2.15 55.43
N ALA A 3 -58.02 -1.36 54.99
CA ALA A 3 -57.44 -1.43 53.66
C ALA A 3 -56.48 -2.65 53.61
N THR A 4 -56.61 -3.44 52.57
CA THR A 4 -55.86 -4.67 52.30
C THR A 4 -54.36 -4.39 52.13
N VAL A 5 -53.55 -4.98 53.01
CA VAL A 5 -52.09 -5.04 52.92
C VAL A 5 -51.71 -6.02 51.81
N ALA A 6 -51.22 -5.50 50.68
CA ALA A 6 -50.60 -6.31 49.65
C ALA A 6 -49.20 -6.75 50.10
N LYS A 7 -48.91 -8.05 50.00
CA LYS A 7 -47.59 -8.65 50.21
C LYS A 7 -46.54 -7.95 49.33
N ARG A 8 -45.51 -7.39 49.97
CA ARG A 8 -44.30 -6.90 49.30
C ARG A 8 -43.48 -8.09 48.79
N ASP A 9 -43.19 -8.08 47.49
CA ASP A 9 -42.29 -9.04 46.86
C ASP A 9 -40.84 -8.79 47.29
N SER A 10 -40.11 -9.87 47.52
CA SER A 10 -38.72 -9.91 48.02
C SER A 10 -37.67 -9.38 47.03
N MET A 11 -38.08 -8.79 45.90
CA MET A 11 -37.19 -8.25 44.86
C MET A 11 -37.01 -6.73 44.93
N ASP A 12 -37.85 -5.99 45.64
CA ASP A 12 -37.72 -4.52 45.75
C ASP A 12 -36.71 -4.07 46.82
N ALA A 13 -36.35 -4.95 47.76
CA ALA A 13 -35.42 -4.62 48.85
C ALA A 13 -33.93 -4.67 48.43
N THR A 14 -33.60 -5.28 47.29
CA THR A 14 -32.21 -5.44 46.83
C THR A 14 -31.73 -4.34 45.88
N MET A 15 -32.62 -3.62 45.19
CA MET A 15 -32.19 -2.54 44.28
C MET A 15 -31.70 -1.28 45.00
N ALA A 16 -32.37 -0.88 46.09
CA ALA A 16 -31.99 0.33 46.83
C ALA A 16 -30.58 0.25 47.46
N ASN A 17 -30.14 -0.95 47.84
CA ASN A 17 -28.80 -1.22 48.38
C ASN A 17 -27.71 -1.36 47.30
N LEU A 18 -28.08 -1.62 46.04
CA LEU A 18 -27.16 -1.71 44.92
C LEU A 18 -26.83 -0.33 44.35
N GLU A 19 -27.83 0.57 44.27
CA GLU A 19 -27.63 1.97 43.86
C GLU A 19 -26.72 2.74 44.83
N THR A 20 -26.85 2.48 46.13
CA THR A 20 -26.01 3.12 47.16
C THR A 20 -24.57 2.60 47.14
N LYS A 21 -24.35 1.30 46.84
CA LYS A 21 -23.00 0.74 46.69
C LYS A 21 -22.31 1.15 45.38
N LEU A 22 -23.07 1.35 44.29
CA LEU A 22 -22.55 1.85 43.02
C LEU A 22 -22.11 3.32 43.11
N LYS A 23 -22.83 4.16 43.86
CA LYS A 23 -22.43 5.56 44.09
C LYS A 23 -21.20 5.72 44.99
N SER A 24 -20.93 4.75 45.88
CA SER A 24 -19.74 4.77 46.75
C SER A 24 -18.46 4.25 46.10
N ALA A 25 -18.52 3.74 44.87
CA ALA A 25 -17.39 3.19 44.12
C ALA A 25 -16.96 4.08 42.94
N GLU A 26 -17.28 5.38 42.97
CA GLU A 26 -16.69 6.35 42.05
C GLU A 26 -15.28 6.69 42.50
N ILE A 27 -14.29 6.10 41.82
CA ILE A 27 -12.91 6.57 41.88
C ILE A 27 -12.93 8.01 41.34
N SER A 28 -12.79 8.98 42.23
CA SER A 28 -12.61 10.39 41.88
C SER A 28 -11.22 10.58 41.25
N GLN A 29 -11.04 10.12 40.01
CA GLN A 29 -10.01 10.68 39.16
C GLN A 29 -10.47 12.07 38.77
N THR A 30 -9.89 13.10 39.39
CA THR A 30 -9.89 14.43 38.78
C THR A 30 -9.38 14.27 37.35
N PRO A 31 -10.22 14.49 36.31
CA PRO A 31 -9.74 14.41 34.95
C PRO A 31 -8.76 15.56 34.79
N SER A 32 -7.47 15.23 34.75
CA SER A 32 -6.50 16.11 34.14
C SER A 32 -7.07 16.44 32.78
N LYS A 33 -7.45 17.71 32.56
CA LYS A 33 -7.94 18.21 31.28
C LYS A 33 -6.79 18.16 30.28
N ARG A 34 -6.43 16.96 29.85
CA ARG A 34 -5.57 16.76 28.70
C ARG A 34 -6.36 17.35 27.51
N PRO A 35 -5.74 18.23 26.71
CA PRO A 35 -6.38 18.70 25.49
C PRO A 35 -6.72 17.49 24.62
N LEU A 36 -7.99 17.34 24.27
CA LEU A 36 -8.47 16.30 23.36
C LEU A 36 -7.80 16.51 21.99
N GLY A 37 -7.16 15.47 21.49
CA GLY A 37 -6.48 15.44 20.20
C GLY A 37 -7.28 14.69 19.13
N LEU A 38 -6.76 14.68 17.92
CA LEU A 38 -7.37 14.05 16.74
C LEU A 38 -7.55 12.53 16.90
N THR A 39 -6.69 11.90 17.70
CA THR A 39 -6.74 10.46 17.99
C THR A 39 -7.85 10.07 18.96
N ASP A 40 -8.38 11.03 19.71
CA ASP A 40 -9.44 10.81 20.70
C ASP A 40 -10.84 10.84 20.06
N LEU A 41 -10.93 11.22 18.78
CA LEU A 41 -12.18 11.19 18.02
C LEU A 41 -12.52 9.76 17.54
N PRO A 42 -13.83 9.42 17.46
CA PRO A 42 -14.27 8.17 16.86
C PRO A 42 -13.71 7.99 15.43
N PRO A 43 -13.33 6.76 15.03
CA PRO A 43 -12.76 6.51 13.70
C PRO A 43 -13.62 7.00 12.53
N SER A 44 -14.96 6.95 12.65
CA SER A 44 -15.88 7.45 11.62
C SER A 44 -15.77 8.96 11.43
N VAL A 45 -15.71 9.73 12.53
CA VAL A 45 -15.54 11.19 12.52
C VAL A 45 -14.15 11.53 12.00
N ARG A 46 -13.11 10.84 12.48
CA ARG A 46 -11.72 11.02 12.06
C ARG A 46 -11.51 10.74 10.57
N ASN A 47 -12.08 9.67 10.04
CA ASN A 47 -12.00 9.34 8.61
C ASN A 47 -12.75 10.35 7.74
N ASN A 48 -13.88 10.88 8.22
CA ASN A 48 -14.60 11.93 7.51
C ASN A 48 -13.79 13.24 7.48
N ILE A 49 -13.14 13.60 8.60
CA ILE A 49 -12.19 14.72 8.66
C ILE A 49 -11.06 14.52 7.65
N TYR A 50 -10.43 13.34 7.65
CA TYR A 50 -9.36 13.03 6.69
C TYR A 50 -9.81 13.11 5.25
N ARG A 51 -11.05 12.70 4.93
CA ARG A 51 -11.60 12.85 3.57
C ARG A 51 -11.67 14.31 3.13
N TYR A 52 -12.18 15.21 3.98
CA TYR A 52 -12.25 16.65 3.67
C TYR A 52 -10.90 17.36 3.77
N CYS A 53 -9.94 16.81 4.51
CA CYS A 53 -8.59 17.36 4.56
C CYS A 53 -7.78 16.91 3.35
N LEU A 54 -7.64 15.59 3.11
CA LEU A 54 -6.65 15.01 2.19
C LEU A 54 -7.06 15.09 0.71
N ASP A 55 -8.35 14.97 0.41
CA ASP A 55 -8.87 14.94 -0.96
C ASP A 55 -9.16 16.37 -1.46
N THR A 56 -8.16 16.98 -2.09
CA THR A 56 -8.33 18.36 -2.58
C THR A 56 -9.27 18.42 -3.78
N GLU A 57 -9.58 17.30 -4.44
CA GLU A 57 -10.58 17.29 -5.50
C GLU A 57 -11.98 17.36 -4.92
N VAL A 58 -12.30 16.58 -3.89
CA VAL A 58 -13.59 16.64 -3.16
C VAL A 58 -13.83 18.03 -2.58
N VAL A 59 -12.80 18.67 -2.04
CA VAL A 59 -12.89 20.04 -1.52
C VAL A 59 -13.19 21.07 -2.61
N ASN A 60 -12.82 20.77 -3.86
CA ASN A 60 -13.05 21.64 -5.01
C ASN A 60 -14.37 21.34 -5.75
N VAL A 61 -15.10 20.28 -5.38
CA VAL A 61 -16.39 19.93 -6.00
C VAL A 61 -17.41 21.06 -5.78
N GLY A 62 -18.05 21.50 -6.88
CA GLY A 62 -19.07 22.55 -6.85
C GLY A 62 -18.53 23.98 -6.72
N LEU A 63 -17.21 24.17 -6.65
CA LEU A 63 -16.58 25.49 -6.67
C LEU A 63 -16.22 25.89 -8.12
N PRO A 64 -16.17 27.20 -8.43
CA PRO A 64 -15.64 27.67 -9.71
C PRO A 64 -14.21 27.17 -9.93
N ASN A 65 -13.83 26.96 -11.20
CA ASN A 65 -12.46 26.59 -11.57
C ASN A 65 -11.46 27.64 -11.08
N VAL A 66 -10.30 27.17 -10.59
CA VAL A 66 -9.20 28.06 -10.22
C VAL A 66 -8.52 28.53 -11.50
N SER A 67 -8.48 29.84 -11.71
CA SER A 67 -7.76 30.45 -12.82
C SER A 67 -6.50 31.13 -12.31
N TYR A 68 -5.38 30.97 -13.02
CA TYR A 68 -4.11 31.57 -12.65
C TYR A 68 -3.79 32.79 -13.51
N THR A 69 -3.60 33.94 -12.86
CA THR A 69 -2.93 35.10 -13.43
C THR A 69 -1.43 35.04 -13.11
N HIS A 70 -0.61 35.76 -13.87
CA HIS A 70 0.85 35.69 -13.73
C HIS A 70 1.49 37.05 -14.01
N THR A 71 2.62 37.29 -13.37
CA THR A 71 3.54 38.40 -13.64
C THR A 71 4.96 37.84 -13.78
N ILE A 72 5.77 38.42 -14.67
CA ILE A 72 7.19 38.07 -14.80
C ILE A 72 7.98 39.06 -13.95
N THR A 73 8.69 38.56 -12.94
CA THR A 73 9.60 39.36 -12.10
C THR A 73 10.94 38.66 -12.09
N ASP A 74 12.02 39.39 -12.37
CA ASP A 74 13.38 38.83 -12.43
C ASP A 74 13.48 37.58 -13.33
N SER A 75 12.78 37.60 -14.47
CA SER A 75 12.75 36.48 -15.41
C SER A 75 12.06 35.19 -14.91
N VAL A 76 11.43 35.21 -13.73
CA VAL A 76 10.68 34.10 -13.13
C VAL A 76 9.18 34.43 -13.11
N LEU A 77 8.36 33.42 -13.39
CA LEU A 77 6.90 33.53 -13.32
C LEU A 77 6.43 33.51 -11.85
N LYS A 78 5.70 34.56 -11.46
CA LYS A 78 4.95 34.62 -10.20
C LYS A 78 3.48 34.49 -10.51
N PHE A 79 2.82 33.50 -9.90
CA PHE A 79 1.41 33.19 -10.15
C PHE A 79 0.51 33.72 -9.03
N SER A 80 -0.71 34.12 -9.40
CA SER A 80 -1.80 34.44 -8.48
C SER A 80 -3.05 33.68 -8.90
N ALA A 81 -3.76 33.09 -7.95
CA ALA A 81 -4.96 32.31 -8.21
C ALA A 81 -6.21 33.16 -7.95
N SER A 82 -7.29 32.91 -8.72
CA SER A 82 -8.58 33.58 -8.51
C SER A 82 -9.22 33.28 -7.15
N ARG A 83 -8.87 32.13 -6.57
CA ARG A 83 -9.22 31.71 -5.21
C ARG A 83 -8.14 30.76 -4.67
N PRO A 84 -8.08 30.50 -3.36
CA PRO A 84 -7.16 29.50 -2.82
C PRO A 84 -7.35 28.12 -3.51
N PRO A 85 -6.30 27.55 -4.13
CA PRO A 85 -6.40 26.27 -4.84
C PRO A 85 -6.58 25.08 -3.89
N PHE A 86 -6.02 25.20 -2.69
CA PHE A 86 -6.13 24.20 -1.61
C PHE A 86 -6.74 24.89 -0.38
N PRO A 87 -8.06 25.18 -0.40
CA PRO A 87 -8.67 25.91 0.69
C PRO A 87 -8.66 25.03 1.95
N VAL A 88 -7.96 25.48 2.99
CA VAL A 88 -8.01 24.88 4.33
C VAL A 88 -9.27 25.40 5.02
N ALA A 89 -10.43 24.92 4.57
CA ALA A 89 -11.73 25.39 5.06
C ALA A 89 -12.57 24.22 5.56
N THR A 90 -12.14 23.57 6.64
CA THR A 90 -13.04 22.73 7.42
C THR A 90 -13.50 23.51 8.65
N SER A 91 -14.80 23.47 8.94
CA SER A 91 -15.40 23.99 10.18
C SER A 91 -14.68 23.46 11.43
N LEU A 92 -14.06 22.28 11.32
CA LEU A 92 -13.24 21.65 12.35
C LEU A 92 -12.05 22.51 12.80
N PHE A 93 -11.39 23.23 11.88
CA PHE A 93 -10.26 24.12 12.20
C PHE A 93 -10.68 25.34 13.03
N TYR A 94 -11.96 25.71 12.95
CA TYR A 94 -12.53 26.83 13.70
C TYR A 94 -13.09 26.41 15.07
N VAL A 95 -13.56 25.16 15.20
CA VAL A 95 -14.19 24.64 16.43
C VAL A 95 -13.17 24.24 17.50
N ASN A 96 -12.05 23.62 17.13
CA ASN A 96 -10.98 23.28 18.07
C ASN A 96 -9.59 23.51 17.47
N LYS A 97 -8.88 24.53 17.97
CA LYS A 97 -7.55 24.93 17.47
C LYS A 97 -6.48 23.85 17.61
N ALA A 98 -6.55 22.99 18.63
CA ALA A 98 -5.56 21.92 18.84
C ALA A 98 -5.77 20.76 17.85
N VAL A 99 -7.00 20.25 17.76
CA VAL A 99 -7.39 19.24 16.77
C VAL A 99 -7.16 19.76 15.35
N GLY A 100 -7.44 21.04 15.11
CA GLY A 100 -7.19 21.68 13.84
C GLY A 100 -5.71 21.75 13.47
N LYS A 101 -4.83 22.10 14.43
CA LYS A 101 -3.38 22.11 14.23
C LYS A 101 -2.83 20.71 13.99
N GLU A 102 -3.31 19.71 14.74
CA GLU A 102 -2.94 18.30 14.55
C GLU A 102 -3.42 17.76 13.20
N ALA A 103 -4.64 18.09 12.78
CA ALA A 103 -5.18 17.70 11.48
C ALA A 103 -4.46 18.38 10.32
N LEU A 104 -4.06 19.65 10.47
CA LEU A 104 -3.21 20.36 9.50
C LEU A 104 -1.81 19.74 9.42
N GLN A 105 -1.19 19.47 10.56
CA GLN A 105 0.12 18.83 10.62
C GLN A 105 0.06 17.42 10.03
N PHE A 106 -1.00 16.67 10.34
CA PHE A 106 -1.27 15.37 9.73
C PHE A 106 -1.46 15.51 8.21
N PHE A 107 -2.29 16.44 7.75
CA PHE A 107 -2.52 16.73 6.32
C PHE A 107 -1.21 17.03 5.59
N TYR A 108 -0.39 17.95 6.07
CA TYR A 108 0.91 18.26 5.44
C TYR A 108 1.93 17.12 5.58
N SER A 109 1.84 16.30 6.63
CA SER A 109 2.71 15.11 6.79
C SER A 109 2.25 13.90 5.97
N LYS A 110 1.00 13.89 5.50
CA LYS A 110 0.39 12.74 4.80
C LYS A 110 0.12 13.02 3.33
N ASN A 111 -0.12 14.26 2.95
CA ASN A 111 -0.16 14.65 1.55
C ASN A 111 1.27 14.81 1.06
N LEU A 112 1.71 13.83 0.28
CA LEU A 112 2.98 13.88 -0.43
C LEU A 112 2.93 15.09 -1.37
N TRP A 113 3.72 16.13 -1.11
CA TRP A 113 3.83 17.26 -2.02
C TRP A 113 4.88 16.98 -3.09
N VAL A 114 4.67 17.52 -4.28
CA VAL A 114 5.60 17.50 -5.41
C VAL A 114 6.02 18.93 -5.70
N ARG A 115 7.33 19.15 -5.81
CA ARG A 115 7.89 20.40 -6.32
C ARG A 115 8.24 20.21 -7.79
N LEU A 116 7.70 21.07 -8.65
CA LEU A 116 8.02 21.11 -10.07
C LEU A 116 8.79 22.39 -10.40
N ASP A 117 10.01 22.21 -10.87
CA ASP A 117 10.85 23.28 -11.39
C ASP A 117 10.94 23.17 -12.92
N VAL A 118 10.73 24.28 -13.61
CA VAL A 118 10.77 24.32 -15.08
C VAL A 118 11.86 25.26 -15.56
N TYR A 119 12.80 24.72 -16.32
CA TYR A 119 13.89 25.45 -16.94
C TYR A 119 13.63 25.59 -18.43
N SER A 120 13.55 26.82 -18.94
CA SER A 120 13.32 27.10 -20.35
C SER A 120 13.84 28.49 -20.71
N ALA A 121 14.25 28.68 -21.95
CA ALA A 121 14.60 30.00 -22.46
C ALA A 121 13.36 30.91 -22.59
N ASP A 122 12.15 30.34 -22.76
CA ASP A 122 10.92 31.07 -23.03
C ASP A 122 9.91 31.02 -21.86
N ALA A 123 9.75 32.13 -21.16
CA ALA A 123 8.78 32.25 -20.07
C ALA A 123 7.31 32.16 -20.55
N ARG A 124 7.00 32.52 -21.80
CA ARG A 124 5.63 32.42 -22.33
C ARG A 124 5.26 30.96 -22.56
N HIS A 125 6.19 30.17 -23.07
CA HIS A 125 6.01 28.73 -23.25
C HIS A 125 5.73 28.04 -21.91
N VAL A 126 6.53 28.31 -20.87
CA VAL A 126 6.33 27.72 -19.53
C VAL A 126 5.00 28.11 -18.91
N LYS A 127 4.57 29.36 -19.10
CA LYS A 127 3.25 29.82 -18.65
C LYS A 127 2.14 29.03 -19.34
N THR A 128 2.16 28.92 -20.67
CA THR A 128 1.16 28.15 -21.43
C THR A 128 1.16 26.69 -21.00
N MET A 129 2.33 26.07 -20.86
CA MET A 129 2.48 24.69 -20.40
C MET A 129 1.81 24.45 -19.03
N LEU A 130 2.04 25.32 -18.04
CA LEU A 130 1.43 25.20 -16.73
C LEU A 130 -0.08 25.45 -16.75
N GLN A 131 -0.56 26.37 -17.58
CA GLN A 131 -2.01 26.62 -17.73
C GLN A 131 -2.71 25.44 -18.41
N ASP A 132 -2.14 24.90 -19.48
CA ASP A 132 -2.72 23.81 -20.28
C ASP A 132 -2.61 22.45 -19.57
N SER A 133 -1.64 22.28 -18.66
CA SER A 133 -1.51 21.05 -17.87
C SER A 133 -2.71 20.73 -16.97
N GLY A 134 -3.59 21.71 -16.70
CA GLY A 134 -4.72 21.55 -15.78
C GLY A 134 -4.29 21.28 -14.33
N LEU A 135 -3.01 21.52 -14.02
CA LEU A 135 -2.41 21.32 -12.71
C LEU A 135 -2.92 22.39 -11.74
N LEU A 136 -3.44 21.96 -10.59
CA LEU A 136 -3.69 22.87 -9.48
C LEU A 136 -2.43 22.94 -8.62
N PHE A 137 -1.88 24.14 -8.41
CA PHE A 137 -0.62 24.35 -7.71
C PHE A 137 -0.66 25.58 -6.80
N SER A 138 0.24 25.58 -5.82
CA SER A 138 0.41 26.64 -4.83
C SER A 138 0.94 27.91 -5.48
N THR A 139 0.40 29.06 -5.08
CA THR A 139 0.84 30.39 -5.51
C THR A 139 1.84 31.02 -4.55
N ALA A 140 2.57 30.21 -3.79
CA ALA A 140 3.69 30.68 -2.96
C ALA A 140 4.74 31.39 -3.84
N THR A 141 5.51 32.31 -3.25
CA THR A 141 6.58 32.96 -4.02
C THR A 141 7.65 31.92 -4.40
N PRO A 142 8.34 32.07 -5.54
CA PRO A 142 9.37 31.12 -5.98
C PRO A 142 10.43 30.87 -4.90
N GLU A 143 10.83 31.91 -4.17
CA GLU A 143 11.84 31.80 -3.10
C GLU A 143 11.32 30.97 -1.91
N ALA A 144 10.02 31.01 -1.63
CA ALA A 144 9.40 30.19 -0.59
C ALA A 144 9.26 28.73 -1.04
N ALA A 145 8.95 28.49 -2.32
CA ALA A 145 8.87 27.15 -2.89
C ALA A 145 10.25 26.45 -2.90
N GLU A 146 11.31 27.19 -3.20
CA GLU A 146 12.69 26.69 -3.18
C GLU A 146 13.19 26.33 -1.78
N LYS A 147 12.82 27.14 -0.78
CA LYS A 147 13.17 26.89 0.63
C LYS A 147 12.31 25.81 1.27
N CYS A 148 11.21 25.41 0.63
CA CYS A 148 10.38 24.33 1.15
C CYS A 148 11.17 23.01 1.06
N THR A 149 11.34 22.36 2.20
CA THR A 149 11.94 21.02 2.31
C THR A 149 10.90 19.96 2.67
N GLN A 150 9.62 20.35 2.77
CA GLN A 150 8.51 19.48 3.20
C GLN A 150 7.73 18.95 1.99
N HIS A 151 8.43 18.32 1.05
CA HIS A 151 7.86 17.65 -0.12
C HIS A 151 8.49 16.29 -0.33
N ALA A 152 7.76 15.38 -0.98
CA ALA A 152 8.18 14.00 -1.19
C ALA A 152 8.99 13.82 -2.47
N LEU A 153 8.62 14.53 -3.54
CA LEU A 153 9.22 14.42 -4.87
C LEU A 153 9.61 15.79 -5.42
N GLU A 154 10.79 15.87 -6.01
CA GLU A 154 11.21 16.95 -6.88
C GLU A 154 11.20 16.47 -8.33
N VAL A 155 10.59 17.28 -9.19
CA VAL A 155 10.54 17.08 -10.63
C VAL A 155 11.16 18.32 -11.27
N VAL A 156 12.27 18.14 -11.98
CA VAL A 156 12.90 19.22 -12.75
C VAL A 156 12.73 18.92 -14.22
N LEU A 157 12.02 19.79 -14.94
CA LEU A 157 11.85 19.71 -16.38
C LEU A 157 12.73 20.75 -17.06
N VAL A 158 13.66 20.31 -17.89
CA VAL A 158 14.62 21.18 -18.59
C VAL A 158 14.38 21.14 -20.10
N GLU A 159 13.91 22.24 -20.67
CA GLU A 159 13.77 22.41 -22.12
C GLU A 159 15.12 22.84 -22.74
N LYS A 160 15.57 22.12 -23.77
CA LYS A 160 16.72 22.45 -24.64
C LYS A 160 18.01 22.76 -23.85
N ASN A 161 18.24 22.06 -22.74
CA ASN A 161 19.36 22.30 -21.81
C ASN A 161 19.43 23.74 -21.28
N SER A 162 18.29 24.43 -21.15
CA SER A 162 18.27 25.79 -20.62
C SER A 162 18.76 25.83 -19.17
N ALA A 163 19.63 26.79 -18.86
CA ALA A 163 20.03 27.10 -17.48
C ALA A 163 19.07 28.08 -16.79
N MET A 164 18.08 28.63 -17.50
CA MET A 164 17.16 29.63 -16.97
C MET A 164 15.94 28.97 -16.32
N LYS A 165 15.87 29.03 -14.98
CA LYS A 165 14.67 28.63 -14.24
C LYS A 165 13.55 29.66 -14.45
N ARG A 166 12.38 29.20 -14.91
CA ARG A 166 11.23 30.05 -15.24
C ARG A 166 10.07 29.89 -14.26
N ALA A 167 9.92 28.73 -13.64
CA ALA A 167 8.87 28.48 -12.67
C ALA A 167 9.36 27.50 -11.59
N SER A 168 8.83 27.69 -10.38
CA SER A 168 8.87 26.73 -9.28
C SER A 168 7.48 26.68 -8.67
N VAL A 169 6.82 25.52 -8.74
CA VAL A 169 5.46 25.33 -8.23
C VAL A 169 5.40 24.10 -7.33
N LEU A 170 4.52 24.16 -6.33
CA LEU A 170 4.27 23.05 -5.39
C LEU A 170 2.83 22.58 -5.54
N PHE A 171 2.60 21.28 -5.66
CA PHE A 171 1.26 20.70 -5.73
C PHE A 171 1.19 19.36 -4.99
N PRO A 172 0.02 18.93 -4.51
CA PRO A 172 -0.15 17.61 -3.94
C PRO A 172 0.02 16.50 -4.99
N ALA A 173 0.67 15.39 -4.63
CA ALA A 173 0.95 14.26 -5.52
C ALA A 173 -0.30 13.64 -6.18
N GLN A 174 -1.50 13.85 -5.62
CA GLN A 174 -2.76 13.45 -6.27
C GLN A 174 -2.97 14.09 -7.64
N TYR A 175 -2.34 15.24 -7.93
CA TYR A 175 -2.38 15.88 -9.25
C TYR A 175 -1.25 15.43 -10.19
N LEU A 176 -0.34 14.57 -9.73
CA LEU A 176 0.74 14.04 -10.57
C LEU A 176 0.22 13.37 -11.86
N PRO A 177 -0.87 12.59 -11.86
CA PRO A 177 -1.45 12.06 -13.11
C PRO A 177 -1.77 13.14 -14.15
N ARG A 178 -2.20 14.35 -13.74
CA ARG A 178 -2.50 15.44 -14.67
C ARG A 178 -1.24 15.95 -15.36
N LEU A 179 -0.15 16.11 -14.59
CA LEU A 179 1.15 16.46 -15.15
C LEU A 179 1.62 15.38 -16.13
N ILE A 180 1.58 14.11 -15.74
CA ILE A 180 2.01 13.00 -16.60
C ILE A 180 1.19 12.94 -17.90
N ASN A 181 -0.14 13.03 -17.80
CA ASN A 181 -1.02 13.04 -18.98
C ASN A 181 -0.71 14.21 -19.92
N PHE A 182 -0.44 15.40 -19.38
CA PHE A 182 -0.03 16.55 -20.17
C PHE A 182 1.29 16.29 -20.91
N LEU A 183 2.31 15.75 -20.21
CA LEU A 183 3.61 15.44 -20.80
C LEU A 183 3.49 14.37 -21.91
N ASP A 184 2.69 13.33 -21.70
CA ASP A 184 2.41 12.29 -22.71
C ASP A 184 1.70 12.90 -23.93
N GLN A 185 0.66 13.71 -23.72
CA GLN A 185 -0.06 14.39 -24.81
C GLN A 185 0.85 15.33 -25.60
N ALA A 186 1.70 16.10 -24.93
CA ALA A 186 2.67 16.99 -25.58
C ALA A 186 3.66 16.21 -26.44
N SER A 187 4.17 15.07 -25.92
CA SER A 187 5.05 14.16 -26.64
C SER A 187 4.38 13.57 -27.90
N ARG A 188 3.11 13.17 -27.79
CA ARG A 188 2.33 12.63 -28.93
C ARG A 188 1.96 13.69 -29.97
N ALA A 189 1.65 14.90 -29.52
CA ALA A 189 1.28 16.01 -30.41
C ALA A 189 2.48 16.51 -31.25
N ALA A 190 3.69 16.47 -30.68
CA ALA A 190 4.91 16.86 -31.36
C ALA A 190 6.03 15.86 -31.04
N GLY A 191 6.39 15.00 -32.01
CA GLY A 191 7.37 13.93 -31.80
C GLY A 191 8.79 14.40 -31.43
N ASN A 192 9.11 15.69 -31.62
CA ASN A 192 10.36 16.29 -31.17
C ASN A 192 10.27 16.93 -29.76
N TRP A 193 9.09 16.97 -29.14
CA TRP A 193 8.89 17.58 -27.84
C TRP A 193 9.65 16.84 -26.75
N ALA A 194 9.41 15.54 -26.55
CA ALA A 194 10.11 14.78 -25.51
C ALA A 194 11.65 14.75 -25.72
N PRO A 195 12.18 14.56 -26.95
CA PRO A 195 13.62 14.66 -27.20
C PRO A 195 14.25 16.02 -26.85
N MET A 196 13.47 17.10 -26.88
CA MET A 196 13.93 18.44 -26.48
C MET A 196 13.87 18.68 -24.97
N HIS A 197 13.31 17.77 -24.19
CA HIS A 197 13.18 17.90 -22.74
C HIS A 197 14.02 16.86 -22.01
N LYS A 198 14.57 17.29 -20.87
CA LYS A 198 15.19 16.41 -19.89
C LYS A 198 14.43 16.45 -18.58
N LEU A 199 14.40 15.32 -17.89
CA LEU A 199 13.71 15.19 -16.61
C LEU A 199 14.69 14.76 -15.51
N PHE A 200 14.62 15.42 -14.36
CA PHE A 200 15.34 14.98 -13.16
C PHE A 200 14.31 14.72 -12.07
N LEU A 201 14.39 13.54 -11.44
CA LEU A 201 13.47 13.08 -10.43
C LEU A 201 14.24 12.77 -9.14
N ASP A 202 13.82 13.38 -8.03
CA ASP A 202 14.42 13.12 -6.71
C ASP A 202 13.35 12.90 -5.65
N VAL A 203 13.35 11.71 -5.04
CA VAL A 203 12.51 11.42 -3.87
C VAL A 203 13.26 11.93 -2.65
N VAL A 204 12.82 13.06 -2.07
CA VAL A 204 13.57 13.75 -1.02
C VAL A 204 13.27 13.19 0.36
N ASN A 205 11.97 13.06 0.69
CA ASN A 205 11.50 12.65 2.00
C ASN A 205 10.65 11.39 1.92
N THR A 206 11.00 10.39 2.73
CA THR A 206 10.26 9.13 2.78
C THR A 206 9.16 9.08 3.84
N TYR A 207 9.17 10.01 4.80
CA TYR A 207 8.21 10.12 5.91
C TYR A 207 7.96 8.81 6.68
N GLY A 208 8.92 7.88 6.67
CA GLY A 208 8.80 6.56 7.27
C GLY A 208 7.83 5.61 6.55
N PHE A 209 7.43 5.91 5.31
CA PHE A 209 6.70 4.98 4.45
C PHE A 209 7.63 3.90 3.89
N PRO A 210 7.11 2.68 3.60
CA PRO A 210 7.83 1.69 2.81
C PRO A 210 8.28 2.27 1.47
N ILE A 211 9.53 2.02 1.08
CA ILE A 211 10.14 2.63 -0.11
C ILE A 211 9.36 2.22 -1.36
N SER A 212 9.00 0.94 -1.48
CA SER A 212 8.22 0.37 -2.58
C SER A 212 6.89 1.08 -2.83
N ARG A 213 6.18 1.46 -1.75
CA ARG A 213 4.91 2.19 -1.86
C ARG A 213 5.13 3.63 -2.29
N LEU A 214 6.12 4.29 -1.67
CA LEU A 214 6.42 5.68 -1.96
C LEU A 214 6.87 5.87 -3.42
N GLN A 215 7.78 5.03 -3.91
CA GLN A 215 8.17 5.04 -5.33
C GLN A 215 7.01 4.64 -6.24
N GLY A 216 6.12 3.74 -5.79
CA GLY A 216 4.89 3.39 -6.49
C GLY A 216 4.01 4.61 -6.73
N ASP A 217 3.68 5.32 -5.66
CA ASP A 217 2.79 6.48 -5.69
C ASP A 217 3.42 7.66 -6.46
N LEU A 218 4.74 7.83 -6.38
CA LEU A 218 5.44 9.03 -6.90
C LEU A 218 6.11 8.84 -8.25
N LEU A 219 6.55 7.63 -8.61
CA LEU A 219 7.44 7.41 -9.76
C LEU A 219 6.85 6.47 -10.83
N GLU A 220 5.99 5.51 -10.48
CA GLU A 220 5.51 4.52 -11.47
C GLU A 220 4.71 5.12 -12.62
N LEU A 221 3.96 6.20 -12.38
CA LEU A 221 3.24 6.92 -13.44
C LEU A 221 4.18 7.47 -14.53
N PHE A 222 5.43 7.79 -14.20
CA PHE A 222 6.39 8.28 -15.19
C PHE A 222 6.77 7.19 -16.21
N ARG A 223 6.51 5.91 -15.96
CA ARG A 223 6.70 4.84 -16.96
C ARG A 223 5.76 4.94 -18.16
N LEU A 224 4.70 5.76 -18.08
CA LEU A 224 3.87 6.11 -19.24
C LEU A 224 4.64 6.98 -20.26
N LEU A 225 5.64 7.71 -19.79
CA LEU A 225 6.42 8.62 -20.62
C LEU A 225 7.55 7.87 -21.34
N SER A 226 7.83 8.27 -22.58
CA SER A 226 8.91 7.73 -23.39
C SER A 226 9.59 8.83 -24.22
N ASN A 227 10.72 8.48 -24.85
CA ASN A 227 11.44 9.30 -25.82
C ASN A 227 11.97 10.63 -25.27
N PHE A 228 12.21 10.75 -23.97
CA PHE A 228 12.84 11.95 -23.39
C PHE A 228 14.30 12.07 -23.81
N GLY A 229 14.77 13.29 -24.06
CA GLY A 229 16.17 13.58 -24.43
C GLY A 229 17.19 13.28 -23.31
N GLY A 230 16.72 12.98 -22.11
CA GLY A 230 17.50 12.51 -20.97
C GLY A 230 16.66 12.45 -19.71
N VAL A 231 16.88 11.42 -18.90
CA VAL A 231 16.21 11.26 -17.60
C VAL A 231 17.23 10.86 -16.57
N GLU A 232 17.21 11.51 -15.41
CA GLU A 232 18.03 11.18 -14.25
C GLU A 232 17.12 11.02 -13.03
N VAL A 233 17.23 9.87 -12.36
CA VAL A 233 16.46 9.54 -11.17
C VAL A 233 17.45 9.33 -10.03
N ASN A 234 17.34 10.11 -8.97
CA ASN A 234 18.22 10.00 -7.82
C ASN A 234 18.01 8.64 -7.12
N SER A 235 19.06 7.84 -7.05
CA SER A 235 19.01 6.47 -6.50
C SER A 235 18.98 6.41 -4.96
N LYS A 236 19.17 7.54 -4.27
CA LYS A 236 19.35 7.58 -2.80
C LYS A 236 18.16 7.02 -2.00
N ASN A 237 16.93 7.35 -2.41
CA ASN A 237 15.70 7.07 -1.67
C ASN A 237 14.73 6.16 -2.44
N VAL A 238 15.25 5.37 -3.37
CA VAL A 238 14.52 4.36 -4.14
C VAL A 238 15.21 3.00 -3.98
N LEU A 239 14.54 1.93 -4.39
CA LEU A 239 15.17 0.61 -4.38
C LEU A 239 16.38 0.56 -5.33
N PRO A 240 17.44 -0.20 -4.98
CA PRO A 240 18.56 -0.38 -5.89
C PRO A 240 18.10 -0.91 -7.25
N ARG A 241 18.72 -0.44 -8.34
CA ARG A 241 18.36 -0.75 -9.74
C ARG A 241 17.02 -0.20 -10.24
N TYR A 242 16.19 0.35 -9.36
CA TYR A 242 14.90 0.93 -9.74
C TYR A 242 15.06 2.18 -10.62
N ALA A 243 15.96 3.08 -10.22
CA ALA A 243 16.24 4.33 -10.92
C ALA A 243 16.69 4.05 -12.35
N GLU A 244 17.63 3.13 -12.53
CA GLU A 244 18.16 2.73 -13.83
C GLU A 244 17.06 2.16 -14.73
N GLY A 245 16.21 1.27 -14.21
CA GLY A 245 15.09 0.72 -14.96
C GLY A 245 14.07 1.77 -15.40
N LEU A 246 13.74 2.73 -14.52
CA LEU A 246 12.83 3.83 -14.85
C LEU A 246 13.44 4.77 -15.91
N GLN A 247 14.71 5.14 -15.75
CA GLN A 247 15.44 5.95 -16.73
C GLN A 247 15.47 5.29 -18.11
N THR A 248 15.78 4.00 -18.18
CA THR A 248 15.81 3.25 -19.45
C THR A 248 14.44 3.26 -20.12
N ASN A 249 13.35 3.06 -19.38
CA ASN A 249 12.01 3.10 -19.95
C ASN A 249 11.66 4.48 -20.53
N MET A 250 11.96 5.55 -19.80
CA MET A 250 11.57 6.92 -20.21
C MET A 250 12.44 7.50 -21.33
N THR A 251 13.67 7.00 -21.48
CA THR A 251 14.57 7.38 -22.57
C THR A 251 14.43 6.49 -23.80
N SER A 252 13.76 5.34 -23.68
CA SER A 252 13.45 4.48 -24.82
C SER A 252 12.51 5.18 -25.80
N PRO A 253 12.67 5.01 -27.13
CA PRO A 253 11.84 5.72 -28.11
C PRO A 253 10.35 5.43 -27.98
N THR A 254 10.01 4.18 -27.61
CA THR A 254 8.63 3.72 -27.42
C THR A 254 8.59 2.68 -26.32
N PHE A 255 7.41 2.46 -25.76
CA PHE A 255 7.15 1.34 -24.86
C PHE A 255 7.33 0.01 -25.61
N THR A 256 8.08 -0.91 -25.02
CA THR A 256 8.23 -2.28 -25.52
C THR A 256 7.81 -3.29 -24.45
N VAL A 257 7.04 -4.30 -24.88
CA VAL A 257 6.55 -5.35 -23.98
C VAL A 257 7.70 -6.14 -23.37
N ASP A 258 8.72 -6.47 -24.17
CA ASP A 258 9.90 -7.19 -23.71
C ASP A 258 10.72 -6.37 -22.70
N GLY A 259 10.89 -5.06 -22.95
CA GLY A 259 11.61 -4.17 -22.03
C GLY A 259 10.87 -4.02 -20.70
N TYR A 260 9.56 -3.86 -20.75
CA TYR A 260 8.71 -3.87 -19.57
C TYR A 260 8.83 -5.18 -18.78
N LEU A 261 8.65 -6.32 -19.45
CA LEU A 261 8.72 -7.63 -18.81
C LEU A 261 10.10 -7.90 -18.20
N ALA A 262 11.18 -7.54 -18.89
CA ALA A 262 12.54 -7.65 -18.38
C ALA A 262 12.74 -6.79 -17.11
N SER A 263 12.27 -5.54 -17.12
CA SER A 263 12.38 -4.64 -15.97
C SER A 263 11.62 -5.16 -14.74
N VAL A 264 10.39 -5.65 -14.93
CA VAL A 264 9.58 -6.18 -13.83
C VAL A 264 10.12 -7.52 -13.33
N THR A 265 10.61 -8.37 -14.23
CA THR A 265 11.24 -9.65 -13.86
C THR A 265 12.51 -9.41 -13.06
N GLU A 266 13.32 -8.42 -13.43
CA GLU A 266 14.52 -8.05 -12.69
C GLU A 266 14.21 -7.69 -11.22
N LEU A 267 13.14 -6.92 -10.96
CA LEU A 267 12.71 -6.60 -9.59
C LEU A 267 12.33 -7.88 -8.82
N ALA A 268 11.63 -8.82 -9.45
CA ALA A 268 11.30 -10.11 -8.84
C ALA A 268 12.55 -10.95 -8.54
N ASP A 269 13.53 -10.95 -9.44
CA ASP A 269 14.80 -11.65 -9.24
C ASP A 269 15.62 -11.02 -8.11
N GLN A 270 15.58 -9.68 -7.96
CA GLN A 270 16.17 -9.01 -6.79
C GLN A 270 15.45 -9.38 -5.48
N ALA A 271 14.13 -9.56 -5.49
CA ALA A 271 13.39 -10.04 -4.33
C ALA A 271 13.85 -11.44 -3.91
N ASP A 272 14.02 -12.34 -4.88
CA ASP A 272 14.49 -13.69 -4.64
C ASP A 272 15.94 -13.73 -4.17
N ALA A 273 16.84 -12.99 -4.81
CA ALA A 273 18.24 -12.88 -4.39
C ALA A 273 18.39 -12.25 -2.99
N ALA A 274 17.54 -11.29 -2.63
CA ALA A 274 17.50 -10.72 -1.28
C ALA A 274 17.03 -11.77 -0.25
N ARG A 275 16.03 -12.59 -0.59
CA ARG A 275 15.53 -13.67 0.26
C ARG A 275 16.58 -14.77 0.46
N GLU A 276 17.29 -15.18 -0.58
CA GLU A 276 18.39 -16.16 -0.50
C GLU A 276 19.54 -15.69 0.40
N ARG A 277 19.76 -14.37 0.46
CA ARG A 277 20.75 -13.74 1.35
C ARG A 277 20.19 -13.40 2.73
N GLU A 278 19.00 -13.90 3.07
CA GLU A 278 18.29 -13.65 4.33
C GLU A 278 18.00 -12.18 4.62
N LYS A 279 18.00 -11.32 3.59
CA LYS A 279 17.64 -9.90 3.67
C LYS A 279 16.13 -9.73 3.48
N TYR A 280 15.34 -10.29 4.39
CA TYR A 280 13.89 -10.42 4.25
C TYR A 280 13.15 -9.09 4.10
N ASP A 281 13.53 -8.04 4.85
CA ASP A 281 12.90 -6.72 4.72
C ASP A 281 13.11 -6.12 3.31
N LEU A 282 14.30 -6.29 2.74
CA LEU A 282 14.60 -5.85 1.37
C LEU A 282 13.85 -6.70 0.33
N ALA A 283 13.75 -8.01 0.56
CA ALA A 283 12.97 -8.91 -0.29
C ALA A 283 11.48 -8.51 -0.33
N ASN A 284 10.93 -8.12 0.82
CA ASN A 284 9.56 -7.62 0.94
C ASN A 284 9.36 -6.34 0.12
N GLU A 285 10.28 -5.39 0.20
CA GLU A 285 10.21 -4.14 -0.57
C GLU A 285 10.28 -4.41 -2.08
N TYR A 286 11.19 -5.26 -2.56
CA TYR A 286 11.23 -5.63 -3.98
C TYR A 286 9.97 -6.35 -4.44
N ALA A 287 9.43 -7.29 -3.66
CA ALA A 287 8.21 -7.99 -4.03
C ALA A 287 7.01 -7.05 -4.14
N GLN A 288 6.88 -6.09 -3.21
CA GLN A 288 5.87 -5.04 -3.29
C GLN A 288 6.08 -4.15 -4.52
N ALA A 289 7.33 -3.76 -4.81
CA ALA A 289 7.64 -2.97 -6.00
C ALA A 289 7.27 -3.70 -7.30
N THR A 290 7.54 -5.01 -7.40
CA THR A 290 7.12 -5.83 -8.54
C THR A 290 5.60 -5.88 -8.68
N ILE A 291 4.86 -6.08 -7.58
CA ILE A 291 3.38 -6.07 -7.58
C ILE A 291 2.84 -4.73 -8.08
N ILE A 292 3.41 -3.62 -7.61
CA ILE A 292 3.01 -2.27 -8.01
C ILE A 292 3.33 -2.06 -9.49
N ALA A 293 4.54 -2.37 -9.96
CA ALA A 293 4.94 -2.22 -11.35
C ALA A 293 4.05 -3.04 -12.30
N LEU A 294 3.72 -4.28 -11.92
CA LEU A 294 2.76 -5.12 -12.63
C LEU A 294 1.38 -4.46 -12.77
N THR A 295 0.89 -3.89 -11.67
CA THR A 295 -0.42 -3.23 -11.63
C THR A 295 -0.42 -1.99 -12.51
N TYR A 296 0.59 -1.13 -12.37
CA TYR A 296 0.71 0.10 -13.17
C TYR A 296 0.90 -0.18 -14.66
N GLY A 297 1.62 -1.24 -15.03
CA GLY A 297 1.71 -1.66 -16.44
C GLY A 297 0.33 -1.88 -17.06
N TYR A 298 -0.54 -2.63 -16.39
CA TYR A 298 -1.91 -2.87 -16.87
C TYR A 298 -2.84 -1.65 -16.73
N LEU A 299 -2.56 -0.71 -15.82
CA LEU A 299 -3.30 0.56 -15.77
C LEU A 299 -2.93 1.51 -16.91
N THR A 300 -1.69 1.46 -17.40
CA THR A 300 -1.13 2.46 -18.33
C THR A 300 -1.02 1.97 -19.78
N HIS A 301 -0.79 0.68 -19.98
CA HIS A 301 -0.53 0.07 -21.30
C HIS A 301 -1.43 -1.14 -21.57
N ALA A 302 -2.65 -1.13 -21.03
CA ALA A 302 -3.59 -2.25 -21.09
C ALA A 302 -3.75 -2.83 -22.50
N GLU A 303 -4.02 -2.00 -23.50
CA GLU A 303 -4.26 -2.43 -24.88
C GLU A 303 -3.07 -3.22 -25.44
N THR A 304 -1.85 -2.67 -25.28
CA THR A 304 -0.62 -3.29 -25.75
C THR A 304 -0.30 -4.58 -25.01
N LEU A 305 -0.59 -4.66 -23.71
CA LEU A 305 -0.31 -5.84 -22.89
C LEU A 305 -1.34 -6.96 -23.11
N HIS A 306 -2.61 -6.62 -23.31
CA HIS A 306 -3.67 -7.59 -23.59
C HIS A 306 -3.66 -8.11 -25.03
N SER A 307 -3.06 -7.38 -25.97
CA SER A 307 -2.90 -7.85 -27.35
C SER A 307 -1.81 -8.92 -27.51
N GLN A 308 -1.08 -9.26 -26.44
CA GLN A 308 0.04 -10.18 -26.51
C GLN A 308 -0.40 -11.66 -26.59
N PRO A 309 0.45 -12.54 -27.15
CA PRO A 309 0.17 -13.97 -27.18
C PRO A 309 -0.04 -14.60 -25.80
N GLU A 310 -0.64 -15.79 -25.78
CA GLU A 310 -0.97 -16.50 -24.54
C GLU A 310 0.24 -16.73 -23.61
N GLU A 311 1.41 -17.04 -24.16
CA GLU A 311 2.64 -17.24 -23.38
C GLU A 311 3.06 -16.00 -22.57
N PHE A 312 2.75 -14.80 -23.07
CA PHE A 312 2.97 -13.56 -22.33
C PHE A 312 2.06 -13.51 -21.09
N SER A 313 0.77 -13.77 -21.27
CA SER A 313 -0.20 -13.82 -20.16
C SER A 313 0.19 -14.85 -19.11
N LYS A 314 0.62 -16.05 -19.55
CA LYS A 314 1.16 -17.09 -18.67
C LYS A 314 2.36 -16.57 -17.87
N THR A 315 3.27 -15.86 -18.52
CA THR A 315 4.46 -15.29 -17.84
C THR A 315 4.07 -14.26 -16.78
N ILE A 316 3.12 -13.37 -17.10
CA ILE A 316 2.61 -12.37 -16.15
C ILE A 316 1.95 -13.04 -14.93
N GLN A 317 1.11 -14.06 -15.14
CA GLN A 317 0.47 -14.77 -14.03
C GLN A 317 1.51 -15.50 -13.16
N ARG A 318 2.50 -16.14 -13.79
CA ARG A 318 3.59 -16.81 -13.07
C ARG A 318 4.45 -15.83 -12.29
N LEU A 319 4.71 -14.66 -12.85
CA LEU A 319 5.45 -13.60 -12.17
C LEU A 319 4.67 -13.09 -10.96
N ARG A 320 3.37 -12.79 -11.11
CA ARG A 320 2.52 -12.36 -10.00
C ARG A 320 2.45 -13.42 -8.90
N TRP A 321 2.22 -14.68 -9.27
CA TRP A 321 2.21 -15.81 -8.34
C TRP A 321 3.52 -15.94 -7.57
N ARG A 322 4.67 -16.00 -8.26
CA ARG A 322 6.01 -16.10 -7.66
C ARG A 322 6.26 -14.96 -6.68
N THR A 323 5.88 -13.74 -7.03
CA THR A 323 6.07 -12.56 -6.18
C THR A 323 5.20 -12.59 -4.92
N GLU A 324 3.91 -12.88 -5.04
CA GLU A 324 2.99 -12.96 -3.89
C GLU A 324 3.38 -14.11 -2.93
N LEU A 325 3.76 -15.27 -3.48
CA LEU A 325 4.25 -16.41 -2.70
C LEU A 325 5.57 -16.06 -2.01
N GLY A 326 6.51 -15.48 -2.75
CA GLY A 326 7.82 -15.07 -2.25
C GLY A 326 7.72 -14.06 -1.10
N LEU A 327 6.82 -13.07 -1.22
CA LEU A 327 6.50 -12.09 -0.19
C LEU A 327 5.95 -12.76 1.08
N GLY A 328 5.00 -13.69 0.94
CA GLY A 328 4.45 -14.41 2.09
C GLY A 328 5.51 -15.25 2.82
N ILE A 329 6.41 -15.86 2.08
CA ILE A 329 7.54 -16.62 2.62
C ILE A 329 8.52 -15.69 3.36
N SER A 330 8.91 -14.56 2.76
CA SER A 330 9.87 -13.63 3.38
C SER A 330 9.31 -12.93 4.62
N LEU A 331 8.00 -12.71 4.69
CA LEU A 331 7.33 -12.21 5.90
C LEU A 331 7.24 -13.24 7.03
N SER A 332 7.08 -14.53 6.69
CA SER A 332 6.83 -15.57 7.70
C SER A 332 8.10 -16.25 8.24
N ILE A 333 9.14 -16.44 7.43
CA ILE A 333 10.38 -17.12 7.85
C ILE A 333 11.04 -16.49 9.09
N PRO A 334 11.24 -15.15 9.17
CA PRO A 334 11.90 -14.52 10.31
C PRO A 334 11.17 -14.73 11.64
N LEU A 335 9.88 -15.08 11.59
CA LEU A 335 8.98 -15.17 12.73
C LEU A 335 8.87 -16.60 13.29
N ARG A 336 9.57 -17.57 12.68
CA ARG A 336 9.53 -19.00 13.10
C ARG A 336 9.96 -19.21 14.55
N SER A 337 10.97 -18.48 15.02
CA SER A 337 11.44 -18.57 16.41
C SER A 337 10.37 -18.09 17.39
N LEU A 338 9.73 -16.96 17.12
CA LEU A 338 8.66 -16.39 17.95
C LEU A 338 7.41 -17.29 17.96
N THR A 339 7.01 -17.77 16.79
CA THR A 339 5.79 -18.57 16.58
C THR A 339 5.94 -20.03 17.01
N SER A 340 7.15 -20.46 17.39
CA SER A 340 7.37 -21.77 18.02
C SER A 340 6.67 -21.90 19.36
N ASN A 341 6.45 -20.78 20.07
CA ASN A 341 5.64 -20.73 21.28
C ASN A 341 4.15 -20.67 20.92
N LYS A 342 3.37 -21.70 21.28
CA LYS A 342 1.93 -21.80 20.99
C LYS A 342 1.12 -20.59 21.50
N ASP A 343 1.54 -19.98 22.60
CA ASP A 343 0.78 -18.92 23.27
C ASP A 343 1.24 -17.50 22.91
N TRP A 344 2.09 -17.33 21.90
CA TRP A 344 2.61 -16.01 21.51
C TRP A 344 1.50 -14.98 21.19
N LEU A 345 0.38 -15.44 20.62
CA LEU A 345 -0.83 -14.64 20.35
C LEU A 345 -1.67 -14.32 21.60
N ARG A 346 -1.43 -14.97 22.74
CA ARG A 346 -2.18 -14.79 23.99
C ARG A 346 -1.45 -13.90 25.01
N THR A 347 -0.35 -13.27 24.60
CA THR A 347 0.47 -12.41 25.45
C THR A 347 -0.36 -11.22 25.97
N SER A 348 -0.46 -11.08 27.30
CA SER A 348 -1.28 -10.05 27.96
C SER A 348 -0.73 -8.63 27.77
N ASN A 349 0.59 -8.47 27.66
CA ASN A 349 1.27 -7.20 27.38
C ASN A 349 2.14 -7.33 26.11
N PRO A 350 1.55 -7.22 24.91
CA PRO A 350 2.28 -7.45 23.66
C PRO A 350 3.31 -6.35 23.41
N THR A 351 4.57 -6.75 23.25
CA THR A 351 5.66 -5.85 22.89
C THR A 351 5.50 -5.32 21.45
N PRO A 352 6.20 -4.23 21.07
CA PRO A 352 6.19 -3.75 19.69
C PRO A 352 6.58 -4.83 18.66
N GLU A 353 7.50 -5.73 19.03
CA GLU A 353 7.93 -6.85 18.19
C GLU A 353 6.78 -7.85 17.96
N VAL A 354 6.01 -8.19 19.00
CA VAL A 354 4.83 -9.07 18.88
C VAL A 354 3.75 -8.44 18.00
N LYS A 355 3.53 -7.13 18.13
CA LYS A 355 2.57 -6.39 17.29
C LYS A 355 3.02 -6.36 15.82
N LYS A 356 4.33 -6.17 15.58
CA LYS A 356 4.92 -6.23 14.23
C LYS A 356 4.76 -7.64 13.65
N ALA A 357 5.15 -8.69 14.40
CA ALA A 357 5.01 -10.08 13.96
C ALA A 357 3.57 -10.47 13.62
N ALA A 358 2.59 -10.00 14.41
CA ALA A 358 1.17 -10.22 14.10
C ALA A 358 0.73 -9.53 12.81
N ARG A 359 1.22 -8.31 12.52
CA ARG A 359 0.96 -7.64 11.23
C ARG A 359 1.63 -8.39 10.08
N ASP A 360 2.89 -8.75 10.24
CA ASP A 360 3.69 -9.39 9.22
C ASP A 360 3.12 -10.77 8.85
N LEU A 361 2.64 -11.57 9.83
CA LEU A 361 1.97 -12.85 9.55
C LEU A 361 0.59 -12.71 8.91
N LEU A 362 -0.19 -11.67 9.26
CA LEU A 362 -1.45 -11.40 8.55
C LEU A 362 -1.20 -10.95 7.11
N LEU A 363 -0.15 -10.16 6.89
CA LEU A 363 0.28 -9.81 5.53
C LEU A 363 0.83 -11.04 4.79
N ALA A 364 1.54 -11.93 5.48
CA ALA A 364 2.01 -13.19 4.92
C ALA A 364 0.84 -14.07 4.49
N GLU A 365 -0.14 -14.28 5.36
CA GLU A 365 -1.35 -15.05 5.07
C GLU A 365 -2.07 -14.47 3.85
N SER A 366 -2.34 -13.17 3.86
CA SER A 366 -3.00 -12.50 2.72
C SER A 366 -2.21 -12.64 1.42
N SER A 367 -0.88 -12.57 1.46
CA SER A 367 -0.02 -12.69 0.27
C SER A 367 0.01 -14.12 -0.27
N VAL A 368 0.13 -15.13 0.61
CA VAL A 368 0.08 -16.54 0.17
C VAL A 368 -1.32 -16.92 -0.32
N SER A 369 -2.39 -16.42 0.33
CA SER A 369 -3.77 -16.61 -0.12
C SER A 369 -4.02 -15.98 -1.50
N LYS A 370 -3.40 -14.83 -1.80
CA LYS A 370 -3.40 -14.24 -3.16
C LYS A 370 -2.66 -15.11 -4.16
N ALA A 371 -1.48 -15.60 -3.82
CA ALA A 371 -0.73 -16.54 -4.66
C ALA A 371 -1.56 -17.80 -4.95
N LEU A 372 -2.24 -18.33 -3.93
CA LEU A 372 -3.14 -19.47 -4.06
C LEU A 372 -4.31 -19.17 -4.99
N SER A 373 -4.89 -17.97 -4.88
CA SER A 373 -5.97 -17.53 -5.77
C SER A 373 -5.54 -17.46 -7.24
N VAL A 374 -4.29 -17.08 -7.52
CA VAL A 374 -3.74 -17.06 -8.89
C VAL A 374 -3.53 -18.48 -9.41
N VAL A 375 -2.87 -19.34 -8.62
CA VAL A 375 -2.49 -20.70 -9.06
C VAL A 375 -3.69 -21.65 -9.21
N THR A 376 -4.79 -21.38 -8.50
CA THR A 376 -6.05 -22.14 -8.57
C THR A 376 -7.10 -21.51 -9.48
N ASP A 377 -6.79 -20.35 -10.06
CA ASP A 377 -7.73 -19.53 -10.83
C ASP A 377 -9.07 -19.32 -10.11
N SER A 378 -8.99 -19.00 -8.81
CA SER A 378 -10.17 -18.83 -7.97
C SER A 378 -11.06 -17.71 -8.54
N PRO A 379 -12.36 -17.99 -8.78
CA PRO A 379 -13.28 -17.00 -9.33
C PRO A 379 -13.71 -15.96 -8.29
N SER A 380 -13.28 -16.09 -7.02
CA SER A 380 -13.66 -15.16 -5.96
C SER A 380 -12.90 -13.83 -6.11
N PRO A 381 -13.60 -12.72 -6.36
CA PRO A 381 -12.97 -11.39 -6.44
C PRO A 381 -12.31 -10.99 -5.12
N ALA A 382 -12.77 -11.55 -4.00
CA ALA A 382 -12.24 -11.25 -2.67
C ALA A 382 -10.87 -11.88 -2.39
N SER A 383 -10.45 -12.90 -3.14
CA SER A 383 -9.13 -13.55 -2.96
C SER A 383 -8.14 -13.24 -4.09
N ASN A 384 -8.64 -12.89 -5.28
CA ASN A 384 -7.78 -12.70 -6.44
C ASN A 384 -7.05 -11.35 -6.38
N PRO A 385 -5.70 -11.34 -6.38
CA PRO A 385 -4.92 -10.11 -6.23
C PRO A 385 -5.20 -9.07 -7.31
N TRP A 386 -5.58 -9.48 -8.52
CA TRP A 386 -5.88 -8.56 -9.62
C TRP A 386 -7.19 -7.82 -9.43
N TYR A 387 -8.25 -8.49 -8.95
CA TYR A 387 -9.55 -7.86 -8.68
C TYR A 387 -9.48 -6.82 -7.56
N HIS A 388 -8.49 -6.92 -6.67
CA HIS A 388 -8.23 -5.91 -5.64
C HIS A 388 -7.50 -4.68 -6.16
N SER A 389 -6.74 -4.81 -7.25
CA SER A 389 -5.83 -3.76 -7.71
C SER A 389 -6.21 -3.15 -9.06
N LEU A 390 -7.04 -3.82 -9.86
CA LEU A 390 -7.40 -3.42 -11.21
C LEU A 390 -8.92 -3.47 -11.43
N PRO A 391 -9.46 -2.55 -12.26
CA PRO A 391 -10.77 -2.74 -12.88
C PRO A 391 -10.83 -4.06 -13.65
N VAL A 392 -12.01 -4.68 -13.71
CA VAL A 392 -12.20 -6.05 -14.24
C VAL A 392 -11.73 -6.17 -15.69
N GLU A 393 -11.97 -5.14 -16.49
CA GLU A 393 -11.59 -5.03 -17.90
C GLU A 393 -10.07 -4.97 -18.13
N LEU A 394 -9.29 -4.66 -17.09
CA LEU A 394 -7.82 -4.57 -17.19
C LEU A 394 -7.12 -5.83 -16.65
N ILE A 395 -7.87 -6.79 -16.09
CA ILE A 395 -7.30 -7.98 -15.45
C ILE A 395 -6.67 -8.91 -16.48
N PRO A 396 -5.38 -9.29 -16.33
CA PRO A 396 -4.73 -10.23 -17.25
C PRO A 396 -5.44 -11.58 -17.22
N THR A 397 -5.54 -12.23 -18.39
CA THR A 397 -6.14 -13.57 -18.47
C THR A 397 -5.34 -14.60 -17.66
N ASN A 398 -6.04 -15.55 -17.04
CA ASN A 398 -5.45 -16.65 -16.28
C ASN A 398 -6.09 -17.98 -16.72
N LYS A 399 -5.33 -19.08 -16.60
CA LYS A 399 -5.83 -20.43 -16.84
C LYS A 399 -5.21 -21.39 -15.83
N PRO A 400 -5.96 -22.40 -15.34
CA PRO A 400 -5.41 -23.41 -14.42
C PRO A 400 -4.19 -24.17 -14.98
N THR A 401 -4.09 -24.29 -16.31
CA THR A 401 -2.99 -24.97 -17.02
C THR A 401 -1.66 -24.21 -17.00
N TYR A 402 -1.63 -22.96 -16.52
CA TYR A 402 -0.40 -22.15 -16.44
C TYR A 402 0.52 -22.58 -15.30
N PHE A 403 0.01 -23.39 -14.38
CA PHE A 403 0.69 -23.83 -13.18
C PHE A 403 0.65 -25.35 -13.05
N THR A 404 1.76 -25.92 -12.60
CA THR A 404 1.87 -27.37 -12.36
C THR A 404 1.24 -27.76 -11.03
N ASP A 405 0.93 -29.05 -10.84
CA ASP A 405 0.42 -29.52 -9.55
C ASP A 405 1.46 -29.33 -8.44
N ARG A 406 2.75 -29.45 -8.77
CA ARG A 406 3.87 -29.13 -7.86
C ARG A 406 3.83 -27.68 -7.34
N GLU A 407 3.58 -26.70 -8.21
CA GLU A 407 3.52 -25.29 -7.83
C GLU A 407 2.29 -24.98 -6.96
N ARG A 408 1.15 -25.62 -7.27
CA ARG A 408 -0.04 -25.56 -6.42
C ARG A 408 0.22 -26.17 -5.04
N ALA A 409 0.85 -27.34 -4.98
CA ALA A 409 1.22 -28.00 -3.74
C ALA A 409 2.14 -27.15 -2.86
N GLN A 410 3.17 -26.52 -3.46
CA GLN A 410 4.05 -25.58 -2.75
C GLN A 410 3.30 -24.39 -2.15
N THR A 411 2.32 -23.88 -2.89
CA THR A 411 1.51 -22.73 -2.44
C THR A 411 0.62 -23.11 -1.25
N TRP A 412 -0.04 -24.27 -1.31
CA TRP A 412 -0.80 -24.82 -0.18
C TRP A 412 0.06 -25.08 1.05
N TYR A 413 1.25 -25.67 0.87
CA TYR A 413 2.21 -25.89 1.95
C TYR A 413 2.64 -24.59 2.63
N ALA A 414 2.93 -23.54 1.84
CA ALA A 414 3.27 -22.23 2.37
C ALA A 414 2.11 -21.65 3.20
N LEU A 415 0.87 -21.77 2.71
CA LEU A 415 -0.32 -21.25 3.41
C LEU A 415 -0.54 -21.98 4.74
N GLY A 416 -0.47 -23.32 4.73
CA GLY A 416 -0.62 -24.12 5.94
C GLY A 416 0.46 -23.82 6.98
N THR A 417 1.67 -23.47 6.55
CA THR A 417 2.76 -23.05 7.46
C THR A 417 2.41 -21.74 8.15
N VAL A 418 1.86 -20.77 7.41
CA VAL A 418 1.42 -19.49 7.97
C VAL A 418 0.20 -19.67 8.88
N HIS A 419 -0.77 -20.49 8.49
CA HIS A 419 -1.92 -20.81 9.36
C HIS A 419 -1.49 -21.50 10.65
N THR A 420 -0.52 -22.41 10.61
CA THR A 420 0.08 -23.02 11.81
C THR A 420 0.69 -21.95 12.71
N ALA A 421 1.45 -21.01 12.14
CA ALA A 421 2.06 -19.90 12.89
C ALA A 421 1.02 -18.96 13.53
N LEU A 422 -0.14 -18.80 12.89
CA LEU A 422 -1.29 -18.03 13.39
C LEU A 422 -2.18 -18.81 14.37
N GLY A 423 -1.87 -20.08 14.65
CA GLY A 423 -2.67 -20.94 15.52
C GLY A 423 -3.98 -21.43 14.89
N GLU A 424 -4.09 -21.37 13.57
CA GLU A 424 -5.23 -21.87 12.78
C GLU A 424 -4.99 -23.32 12.35
N PHE A 425 -4.83 -24.22 13.33
CA PHE A 425 -4.39 -25.60 13.06
C PHE A 425 -5.36 -26.40 12.16
N ILE A 426 -6.67 -26.15 12.26
CA ILE A 426 -7.67 -26.82 11.40
C ILE A 426 -7.48 -26.42 9.93
N PHE A 427 -7.31 -25.12 9.66
CA PHE A 427 -7.04 -24.64 8.30
C PHE A 427 -5.69 -25.16 7.81
N ALA A 428 -4.66 -25.11 8.66
CA ALA A 428 -3.34 -25.64 8.33
C ALA A 428 -3.37 -27.11 7.93
N CYS A 429 -4.08 -27.98 8.67
CA CYS A 429 -4.23 -29.38 8.30
C CYS A 429 -4.89 -29.54 6.92
N GLY A 430 -5.98 -28.81 6.65
CA GLY A 430 -6.65 -28.85 5.35
C GLY A 430 -5.75 -28.39 4.20
N ASP A 431 -4.97 -27.33 4.39
CA ASP A 431 -4.01 -26.85 3.39
C ASP A 431 -2.91 -27.88 3.10
N MET A 432 -2.37 -28.49 4.16
CA MET A 432 -1.31 -29.50 4.07
C MET A 432 -1.80 -30.81 3.44
N GLU A 433 -3.05 -31.21 3.70
CA GLU A 433 -3.71 -32.33 3.00
C GLU A 433 -3.78 -32.05 1.50
N ARG A 434 -4.24 -30.87 1.08
CA ARG A 434 -4.26 -30.47 -0.34
C ARG A 434 -2.87 -30.45 -0.94
N ALA A 435 -1.87 -30.00 -0.19
CA ALA A 435 -0.48 -30.04 -0.65
C ALA A 435 0.00 -31.48 -0.91
N LEU A 436 -0.30 -32.43 -0.01
CA LEU A 436 0.05 -33.84 -0.16
C LEU A 436 -0.68 -34.52 -1.33
N GLU A 437 -1.98 -34.25 -1.50
CA GLU A 437 -2.80 -34.78 -2.60
C GLU A 437 -2.25 -34.40 -3.97
N LEU A 438 -1.71 -33.19 -4.10
CA LEU A 438 -1.15 -32.66 -5.35
C LEU A 438 0.29 -33.13 -5.56
N TRP A 439 1.10 -33.18 -4.50
CA TRP A 439 2.49 -33.64 -4.60
C TRP A 439 2.59 -35.11 -5.02
N GLY A 440 1.64 -35.95 -4.59
CA GLY A 440 1.60 -37.38 -4.87
C GLY A 440 1.21 -37.78 -6.31
N LYS A 441 0.85 -36.83 -7.19
CA LYS A 441 0.32 -37.13 -8.54
C LYS A 441 1.35 -37.09 -9.66
N GLU A 442 2.43 -36.31 -9.55
CA GLU A 442 3.36 -36.05 -10.67
C GLU A 442 4.72 -36.75 -10.56
N SER A 443 5.24 -37.08 -9.38
CA SER A 443 6.68 -37.32 -9.23
C SER A 443 7.14 -38.74 -8.92
N GLY A 444 6.33 -39.64 -8.34
CA GLY A 444 6.67 -41.07 -8.16
C GLY A 444 8.01 -41.43 -7.46
N ILE A 445 8.81 -40.45 -7.05
CA ILE A 445 10.13 -40.58 -6.45
C ILE A 445 10.13 -39.66 -5.24
N ASP A 446 9.99 -40.26 -4.06
CA ASP A 446 10.27 -39.58 -2.80
C ASP A 446 11.79 -39.55 -2.61
N GLU A 447 12.38 -38.37 -2.85
CA GLU A 447 13.75 -38.10 -2.38
C GLU A 447 13.73 -38.11 -0.85
N GLU A 448 14.61 -38.90 -0.23
CA GLU A 448 14.76 -38.96 1.23
C GLU A 448 15.12 -37.54 1.75
N GLY A 449 14.27 -36.95 2.59
CA GLY A 449 14.38 -35.54 3.02
C GLY A 449 13.75 -34.50 2.06
N GLY A 450 13.03 -34.95 1.04
CA GLY A 450 12.31 -34.14 0.06
C GLY A 450 11.12 -33.36 0.65
N LEU A 451 10.49 -32.50 -0.18
CA LEU A 451 9.42 -31.61 0.27
C LEU A 451 8.22 -32.37 0.85
N ARG A 452 7.92 -33.58 0.36
CA ARG A 452 6.83 -34.42 0.89
C ARG A 452 7.01 -34.70 2.38
N GLY A 453 8.18 -35.17 2.80
CA GLY A 453 8.46 -35.43 4.22
C GLY A 453 8.33 -34.18 5.09
N LYS A 454 8.71 -33.01 4.55
CA LYS A 454 8.50 -31.72 5.24
C LYS A 454 7.02 -31.35 5.36
N ILE A 455 6.22 -31.63 4.34
CA ILE A 455 4.76 -31.42 4.37
C ILE A 455 4.12 -32.38 5.39
N GLU A 456 4.52 -33.65 5.41
CA GLU A 456 4.03 -34.65 6.37
C GLU A 456 4.39 -34.29 7.82
N GLU A 457 5.63 -33.85 8.08
CA GLU A 457 6.06 -33.35 9.38
C GLU A 457 5.25 -32.11 9.81
N ALA A 458 5.05 -31.17 8.89
CA ALA A 458 4.25 -29.97 9.16
C ALA A 458 2.77 -30.30 9.41
N PHE A 459 2.22 -31.28 8.69
CA PHE A 459 0.86 -31.78 8.89
C PHE A 459 0.70 -32.40 10.28
N GLU A 460 1.64 -33.26 10.68
CA GLU A 460 1.61 -33.90 12.00
C GLU A 460 1.76 -32.87 13.12
N LYS A 461 2.61 -31.86 12.95
CA LYS A 461 2.72 -30.74 13.88
C LYS A 461 1.40 -29.96 14.00
N ALA A 462 0.73 -29.69 12.89
CA ALA A 462 -0.57 -29.02 12.90
C ALA A 462 -1.63 -29.87 13.62
N ARG A 463 -1.63 -31.19 13.39
CA ARG A 463 -2.51 -32.15 14.05
C ARG A 463 -2.32 -32.18 15.57
N GLN A 464 -1.07 -32.22 16.05
CA GLN A 464 -0.74 -32.10 17.47
C GLN A 464 -1.24 -30.77 18.06
N GLY A 465 -1.23 -29.70 17.27
CA GLY A 465 -1.84 -28.42 17.62
C GLY A 465 -3.34 -28.52 17.89
N ILE A 466 -4.08 -29.22 17.03
CA ILE A 466 -5.52 -29.53 17.18
C ILE A 466 -5.75 -30.36 18.44
N ASP A 467 -5.02 -31.46 18.62
CA ASP A 467 -5.18 -32.34 19.78
C ASP A 467 -4.92 -31.59 21.09
N GLY A 468 -3.90 -30.73 21.10
CA GLY A 468 -3.59 -29.86 22.24
C GLY A 468 -4.63 -28.75 22.49
N ASP A 469 -5.47 -28.42 21.51
CA ASP A 469 -6.58 -27.46 21.64
C ASP A 469 -7.95 -28.15 21.77
N ALA A 470 -8.03 -29.48 21.73
CA ALA A 470 -9.27 -30.25 21.67
C ALA A 470 -10.26 -29.87 22.77
N GLN A 471 -9.79 -29.74 24.02
CA GLN A 471 -10.63 -29.31 25.13
C GLN A 471 -11.14 -27.87 24.94
N SER A 472 -10.28 -26.93 24.52
CA SER A 472 -10.65 -25.54 24.27
C SER A 472 -11.61 -25.39 23.08
N MET A 473 -11.52 -26.28 22.10
CA MET A 473 -12.47 -26.36 20.99
C MET A 473 -13.84 -26.88 21.45
N TRP A 474 -13.86 -27.86 22.36
CA TRP A 474 -15.09 -28.44 22.90
C TRP A 474 -15.93 -27.43 23.70
N VAL A 475 -15.27 -26.59 24.50
CA VAL A 475 -15.93 -25.48 25.23
C VAL A 475 -16.14 -24.24 24.35
N GLY A 476 -15.62 -24.24 23.13
CA GLY A 476 -15.85 -23.20 22.12
C GLY A 476 -14.94 -21.97 22.20
N ASP A 477 -13.86 -22.01 22.99
CA ASP A 477 -12.86 -20.95 23.15
C ASP A 477 -11.88 -20.85 21.97
N VAL A 478 -11.67 -21.98 21.27
CA VAL A 478 -10.92 -22.06 20.01
C VAL A 478 -11.89 -22.50 18.92
N ARG A 479 -11.97 -21.69 17.85
CA ARG A 479 -12.80 -21.95 16.66
C ARG A 479 -12.01 -21.54 15.42
N PRO A 480 -12.35 -22.05 14.22
CA PRO A 480 -11.77 -21.57 12.98
C PRO A 480 -11.84 -20.03 12.87
N GLY A 481 -10.72 -19.39 12.55
CA GLY A 481 -10.57 -17.94 12.46
C GLY A 481 -10.31 -17.22 13.80
N SER A 482 -10.17 -17.95 14.91
CA SER A 482 -9.87 -17.35 16.22
C SER A 482 -8.43 -16.81 16.32
N GLY A 483 -7.46 -17.51 15.73
CA GLY A 483 -6.07 -17.09 15.60
C GLY A 483 -5.92 -15.84 14.75
N LEU A 484 -6.57 -15.81 13.58
CA LEU A 484 -6.64 -14.64 12.70
C LEU A 484 -7.23 -13.42 13.42
N LYS A 485 -8.33 -13.59 14.16
CA LYS A 485 -8.94 -12.52 14.96
C LYS A 485 -8.01 -12.00 16.05
N ARG A 486 -7.28 -12.89 16.74
CA ARG A 486 -6.31 -12.51 17.79
C ARG A 486 -5.13 -11.75 17.19
N ALA A 487 -4.54 -12.25 16.11
CA ALA A 487 -3.49 -11.56 15.38
C ALA A 487 -3.96 -10.18 14.90
N ALA A 488 -5.18 -10.07 14.36
CA ALA A 488 -5.74 -8.80 13.91
C ALA A 488 -5.94 -7.81 15.06
N LYS A 489 -6.35 -8.29 16.24
CA LYS A 489 -6.47 -7.47 17.46
C LYS A 489 -5.10 -6.95 17.90
N LEU A 490 -4.09 -7.82 17.99
CA LEU A 490 -2.71 -7.46 18.34
C LEU A 490 -2.10 -6.47 17.36
N ALA A 491 -2.28 -6.71 16.05
CA ALA A 491 -1.80 -5.85 14.98
C ALA A 491 -2.35 -4.41 15.09
N ARG A 492 -3.63 -4.28 15.46
CA ARG A 492 -4.33 -3.00 15.69
C ARG A 492 -3.94 -2.34 17.02
N GLY A 493 -3.27 -3.05 17.92
CA GLY A 493 -2.90 -2.57 19.26
C GLY A 493 -4.08 -2.49 20.22
N LEU A 494 -5.10 -3.34 20.03
CA LEU A 494 -6.33 -3.42 20.82
C LEU A 494 -6.30 -4.52 21.89
#